data_AF-A0A6P5A6N1-F1
#
_entry.id   AF-A0A6P5A6N1-F1
#
_cell.length_a   1.000
_cell.length_b   1.000
_cell.length_c   1.000
_cell.angle_alpha   90.00
_cell.angle_beta   90.00
_cell.angle_gamma   90.00
#
_symmetry.space_group_name_H-M   'P 1'
#
loop_
_entity.id
_entity.type
_entity.pdbx_description
1 polymer ?
#
loop_
_entity_poly.entity_id
_entity_poly.type
_entity_poly.pdbx_seq_one_letter_code
_entity_poly.pdbx_strand_id
1 'polypeptide(L)'
;MSDDEEWLDENHQVCIVASLDWTLDEVERCVKAAVQERGLANTAVLTLRISGQDDIDGLKRTLQRDTRVICCANSTTRNILLSDTEHDEISYVVKAAEKIVGGSGVMVLLYGHEKSRDIQQLYDSTSFDRTFLNKQTRLHNKALGHLFFSVSKSLNDIQKRRICDWIRGNL
;
A
#
# COMPACT_ATOMS: atom_id res chain seq x y z
N MET A 1 -11.06 31.48 -20.90
CA MET A 1 -11.43 30.05 -20.92
C MET A 1 -10.57 29.41 -19.85
N SER A 2 -11.09 29.36 -18.62
CA SER A 2 -10.50 28.58 -17.54
C SER A 2 -11.14 27.21 -17.64
N ASP A 3 -10.35 26.22 -18.05
CA ASP A 3 -10.72 24.82 -17.90
C ASP A 3 -10.54 24.47 -16.42
N ASP A 4 -11.44 25.01 -15.59
CA ASP A 4 -11.69 24.48 -14.27
C ASP A 4 -12.47 23.17 -14.50
N GLU A 5 -11.72 22.10 -14.81
CA GLU A 5 -12.25 20.75 -14.70
C GLU A 5 -12.73 20.57 -13.26
N GLU A 6 -14.04 20.72 -13.05
CA GLU A 6 -14.75 20.06 -11.97
C GLU A 6 -14.43 18.57 -12.08
N TRP A 7 -13.38 18.15 -11.39
CA TRP A 7 -13.18 16.75 -11.03
C TRP A 7 -14.40 16.39 -10.20
N LEU A 8 -15.40 15.78 -10.84
CA LEU A 8 -16.53 15.16 -10.19
C LEU A 8 -15.97 14.38 -8.98
N ASP A 9 -16.55 14.65 -7.82
CA ASP A 9 -16.25 13.99 -6.54
C ASP A 9 -16.50 12.47 -6.68
N GLU A 10 -15.57 11.76 -7.29
CA GLU A 10 -15.56 10.32 -7.27
C GLU A 10 -15.25 9.93 -5.82
N ASN A 11 -16.20 9.22 -5.20
CA ASN A 11 -15.98 8.64 -3.88
C ASN A 11 -14.96 7.52 -4.02
N HIS A 12 -13.70 7.86 -3.74
CA HIS A 12 -12.62 6.89 -3.73
C HIS A 12 -12.66 6.10 -2.42
N GLN A 13 -12.27 4.83 -2.47
CA GLN A 13 -12.11 4.01 -1.27
C GLN A 13 -10.70 3.44 -1.21
N VAL A 14 -10.06 3.60 -0.06
CA VAL A 14 -8.78 2.98 0.27
C VAL A 14 -8.95 2.09 1.49
N CYS A 15 -8.55 0.83 1.38
CA CYS A 15 -8.51 -0.11 2.48
C CYS A 15 -7.06 -0.40 2.86
N ILE A 16 -6.72 -0.18 4.12
CA ILE A 16 -5.41 -0.48 4.69
C ILE A 16 -5.51 -1.80 5.44
N VAL A 17 -4.63 -2.74 5.13
CA VAL A 17 -4.62 -4.06 5.76
C VAL A 17 -3.28 -4.34 6.40
N ALA A 18 -3.26 -4.82 7.63
CA ALA A 18 -2.06 -5.20 8.35
C ALA A 18 -2.36 -6.27 9.40
N SER A 19 -1.34 -7.00 9.86
CA SER A 19 -1.51 -7.99 10.93
C SER A 19 -1.45 -7.40 12.35
N LEU A 20 -0.79 -6.26 12.50
CA LEU A 20 -0.59 -5.57 13.78
C LEU A 20 -1.42 -4.29 13.84
N ASP A 21 -2.20 -4.13 14.90
CA ASP A 21 -3.07 -2.97 15.12
C ASP A 21 -2.30 -1.65 15.08
N TRP A 22 -1.15 -1.58 15.75
CA TRP A 22 -0.32 -0.37 15.73
C TRP A 22 0.22 -0.02 14.33
N THR A 23 0.40 -1.01 13.43
CA THR A 23 0.77 -0.72 12.04
C THR A 23 -0.40 -0.14 11.26
N LEU A 24 -1.63 -0.60 11.54
CA LEU A 24 -2.84 0.01 10.98
C LEU A 24 -2.97 1.47 11.43
N ASP A 25 -2.89 1.73 12.72
CA ASP A 25 -3.09 3.08 13.28
C ASP A 25 -2.10 4.09 12.69
N GLU A 26 -0.82 3.71 12.58
CA GLU A 26 0.23 4.57 12.04
C GLU A 26 0.06 4.81 10.53
N VAL A 27 -0.23 3.76 9.75
CA VAL A 27 -0.41 3.91 8.30
C VAL A 27 -1.72 4.63 7.98
N GLU A 28 -2.80 4.37 8.71
CA GLU A 28 -4.07 5.07 8.58
C GLU A 28 -3.88 6.57 8.79
N ARG A 29 -3.17 6.96 9.84
CA ARG A 29 -2.85 8.37 10.09
C ARG A 29 -2.06 8.99 8.94
N CYS A 30 -1.04 8.28 8.44
CA CYS A 30 -0.22 8.74 7.33
C CYS A 30 -1.02 8.90 6.03
N VAL A 31 -1.88 7.93 5.70
CA VAL A 31 -2.70 7.92 4.48
C VAL A 31 -3.78 8.98 4.56
N LYS A 32 -4.50 9.11 5.69
CA LYS A 32 -5.50 10.17 5.92
C LYS A 32 -4.90 11.56 5.75
N ALA A 33 -3.72 11.80 6.33
CA ALA A 33 -3.02 13.07 6.15
C ALA A 33 -2.66 13.31 4.68
N ALA A 34 -2.15 12.29 3.97
CA ALA A 34 -1.78 12.42 2.56
C ALA A 34 -2.98 12.74 1.66
N VAL A 35 -4.12 12.05 1.82
CA VAL A 35 -5.32 12.30 1.01
C VAL A 35 -5.93 13.68 1.31
N GLN A 36 -5.92 14.11 2.58
CA GLN A 36 -6.41 15.44 2.97
C GLN A 36 -5.53 16.56 2.41
N GLU A 37 -4.21 16.47 2.57
CA GLU A 37 -3.23 17.44 2.06
C GLU A 37 -3.30 17.60 0.52
N ARG A 38 -3.78 16.56 -0.18
CA ARG A 38 -3.82 16.50 -1.65
C ARG A 38 -5.22 16.70 -2.24
N GLY A 39 -6.19 17.14 -1.44
CA GLY A 39 -7.54 17.49 -1.91
C GLY A 39 -8.44 16.28 -2.22
N LEU A 40 -8.16 15.11 -1.64
CA LEU A 40 -8.95 13.88 -1.77
C LEU A 40 -9.83 13.66 -0.53
N ALA A 41 -10.49 14.72 -0.05
CA ALA A 41 -11.24 14.72 1.22
C ALA A 41 -12.40 13.70 1.25
N ASN A 42 -12.97 13.36 0.09
CA ASN A 42 -14.05 12.38 -0.05
C ASN A 42 -13.54 10.92 -0.17
N THR A 43 -12.24 10.68 0.01
CA THR A 43 -11.70 9.31 0.05
C THR A 43 -12.05 8.64 1.36
N ALA A 44 -12.87 7.60 1.32
CA ALA A 44 -13.13 6.74 2.47
C ALA A 44 -11.88 5.89 2.77
N VAL A 45 -11.28 6.09 3.95
CA VAL A 45 -10.17 5.27 4.45
C VAL A 45 -10.70 4.25 5.43
N LEU A 46 -10.60 2.97 5.07
CA LEU A 46 -10.96 1.82 5.88
C LEU A 46 -9.69 1.12 6.39
N THR A 47 -9.78 0.50 7.56
CA THR A 47 -8.73 -0.37 8.10
C THR A 47 -9.28 -1.75 8.37
N LEU A 48 -8.48 -2.79 8.09
CA LEU A 48 -8.85 -4.17 8.37
C LEU A 48 -7.63 -4.94 8.87
N ARG A 49 -7.73 -5.43 10.10
CA ARG A 49 -6.70 -6.28 10.69
C ARG A 49 -6.83 -7.70 10.14
N ILE A 50 -5.71 -8.28 9.73
CA ILE A 50 -5.67 -9.67 9.24
C ILE A 50 -4.70 -10.47 10.08
N SER A 51 -5.25 -11.37 10.88
CA SER A 51 -4.52 -12.30 11.75
C SER A 51 -4.67 -13.77 11.32
N GLY A 52 -5.60 -14.07 10.40
CA GLY A 52 -5.83 -15.42 9.93
C GLY A 52 -6.82 -15.53 8.76
N GLN A 53 -7.26 -16.76 8.51
CA GLN A 53 -8.12 -17.11 7.37
C GLN A 53 -9.50 -16.45 7.44
N ASP A 54 -10.09 -16.36 8.62
CA ASP A 54 -11.43 -15.79 8.82
C ASP A 54 -11.49 -14.29 8.44
N ASP A 55 -10.39 -13.57 8.67
CA ASP A 55 -10.25 -12.15 8.33
C ASP A 55 -10.19 -11.92 6.81
N ILE A 56 -9.74 -12.92 6.04
CA ILE A 56 -9.69 -12.86 4.57
C ILE A 56 -11.08 -12.99 3.96
N ASP A 57 -12.00 -13.71 4.60
CA ASP A 57 -13.40 -13.70 4.21
C ASP A 57 -14.11 -12.41 4.63
N GLY A 58 -13.59 -11.72 5.67
CA GLY A 58 -13.92 -10.32 5.96
C GLY A 58 -13.50 -9.40 4.82
N LEU A 59 -12.26 -9.54 4.33
CA LEU A 59 -11.73 -8.76 3.20
C LEU A 59 -12.65 -8.79 1.97
N LYS A 60 -13.13 -9.98 1.57
CA LYS A 60 -14.05 -10.15 0.42
C LYS A 60 -15.38 -9.42 0.58
N ARG A 61 -15.86 -9.27 1.82
CA ARG A 61 -17.13 -8.59 2.13
C ARG A 61 -16.96 -7.07 2.17
N THR A 62 -15.78 -6.59 2.54
CA THR A 62 -15.47 -5.16 2.66
C THR A 62 -15.05 -4.53 1.33
N LEU A 63 -14.25 -5.23 0.53
CA LEU A 63 -13.68 -4.67 -0.69
C LEU A 63 -14.68 -4.68 -1.85
N GLN A 64 -14.84 -3.51 -2.47
CA GLN A 64 -15.47 -3.33 -3.78
C GLN A 64 -14.38 -3.38 -4.86
N ARG A 65 -14.77 -3.48 -6.13
CA ARG A 65 -13.82 -3.65 -7.25
C ARG A 65 -12.95 -2.42 -7.49
N ASP A 66 -13.49 -1.25 -7.20
CA ASP A 66 -12.87 0.08 -7.28
C ASP A 66 -12.07 0.45 -6.02
N THR A 67 -12.15 -0.36 -4.96
CA THR A 67 -11.32 -0.15 -3.77
C THR A 67 -9.84 -0.31 -4.08
N ARG A 68 -9.03 0.61 -3.57
CA ARG A 68 -7.57 0.52 -3.57
C ARG A 68 -7.09 -0.09 -2.25
N VAL A 69 -6.18 -1.05 -2.29
CA VAL A 69 -5.75 -1.78 -1.08
C VAL A 69 -4.27 -1.56 -0.79
N ILE A 70 -3.95 -1.05 0.39
CA ILE A 70 -2.58 -0.94 0.90
C ILE A 70 -2.33 -2.10 1.85
N CYS A 71 -1.53 -3.08 1.42
CA CYS A 71 -1.08 -4.18 2.25
C CYS A 71 0.19 -3.78 3.02
N CYS A 72 0.07 -3.67 4.33
CA CYS A 72 1.12 -3.22 5.23
C CYS A 72 1.75 -4.40 5.96
N ALA A 73 3.08 -4.44 5.94
CA ALA A 73 3.88 -5.33 6.78
C ALA A 73 4.81 -4.54 7.66
N ASN A 74 5.22 -5.15 8.77
CA ASN A 74 6.11 -4.53 9.74
C ASN A 74 7.53 -5.05 9.62
N SER A 75 8.50 -4.15 9.51
CA SER A 75 9.94 -4.50 9.41
C SER A 75 10.48 -5.21 10.66
N THR A 76 9.85 -5.01 11.81
CA THR A 76 10.32 -5.56 13.09
C THR A 76 9.98 -7.04 13.24
N THR A 77 8.96 -7.54 12.53
CA THR A 77 8.44 -8.89 12.72
C THR A 77 8.92 -9.90 11.68
N ARG A 78 9.36 -9.48 10.49
CA ARG A 78 10.08 -10.28 9.46
C ARG A 78 10.36 -9.43 8.21
N ASN A 79 11.28 -9.88 7.35
CA ASN A 79 11.42 -9.32 6.01
C ASN A 79 10.11 -9.55 5.21
N ILE A 80 9.63 -8.54 4.48
CA ILE A 80 8.62 -8.77 3.45
C ILE A 80 9.23 -9.71 2.43
N LEU A 81 8.61 -10.86 2.30
CA LEU A 81 8.79 -11.75 1.17
C LEU A 81 7.48 -11.63 0.38
N LEU A 82 7.56 -11.61 -0.94
CA LEU A 82 6.38 -11.91 -1.76
C LEU A 82 6.80 -13.05 -2.68
N SER A 83 7.21 -14.14 -2.04
CA SER A 83 7.85 -15.24 -2.72
C SER A 83 6.80 -16.14 -3.38
N ASP A 84 7.14 -16.68 -4.54
CA ASP A 84 6.34 -17.72 -5.19
C ASP A 84 6.55 -19.07 -4.50
N THR A 85 7.67 -19.25 -3.80
CA THR A 85 8.09 -20.54 -3.21
C THR A 85 8.03 -20.56 -1.68
N GLU A 86 8.09 -19.40 -1.02
CA GLU A 86 8.07 -19.29 0.44
C GLU A 86 6.79 -18.60 0.88
N HIS A 87 6.12 -19.19 1.87
CA HIS A 87 4.92 -18.60 2.46
C HIS A 87 5.30 -17.53 3.48
N ASP A 88 4.82 -16.31 3.25
CA ASP A 88 4.84 -15.22 4.22
C ASP A 88 3.42 -14.68 4.46
N GLU A 89 3.24 -14.03 5.61
CA GLU A 89 1.95 -13.57 6.11
C GLU A 89 1.30 -12.56 5.16
N ILE A 90 2.10 -11.67 4.55
CA ILE A 90 1.57 -10.62 3.68
C ILE A 90 1.28 -11.15 2.27
N SER A 91 1.98 -12.17 1.79
CA SER A 91 1.75 -12.80 0.48
C SER A 91 0.33 -13.31 0.33
N TYR A 92 -0.22 -13.91 1.40
CA TYR A 92 -1.58 -14.44 1.37
C TYR A 92 -2.61 -13.32 1.26
N VAL A 93 -2.42 -12.26 2.05
CA VAL A 93 -3.25 -11.04 2.01
C VAL A 93 -3.21 -10.38 0.64
N VAL A 94 -2.01 -10.16 0.10
CA VAL A 94 -1.82 -9.56 -1.22
C VAL A 94 -2.49 -10.41 -2.30
N LYS A 95 -2.28 -11.74 -2.30
CA LYS A 95 -2.94 -12.66 -3.25
C LYS A 95 -4.48 -12.57 -3.16
N ALA A 96 -5.02 -12.46 -1.95
CA ALA A 96 -6.47 -12.37 -1.75
C ALA A 96 -7.02 -11.02 -2.26
N ALA A 97 -6.36 -9.91 -1.92
CA ALA A 97 -6.75 -8.58 -2.39
C ALA A 97 -6.65 -8.46 -3.92
N GLU A 98 -5.56 -8.93 -4.52
CA GLU A 98 -5.34 -8.88 -5.98
C GLU A 98 -6.43 -9.62 -6.77
N LYS A 99 -7.02 -10.69 -6.20
CA LYS A 99 -8.14 -11.40 -6.82
C LYS A 99 -9.43 -10.59 -6.87
N ILE A 100 -9.58 -9.60 -5.98
CA ILE A 100 -10.80 -8.78 -5.85
C ILE A 100 -10.65 -7.49 -6.66
N VAL A 101 -9.56 -6.75 -6.43
CA VAL A 101 -9.35 -5.40 -6.96
C VAL A 101 -8.35 -5.35 -8.12
N GLY A 102 -7.79 -6.50 -8.52
CA GLY A 102 -6.76 -6.60 -9.54
C GLY A 102 -5.36 -6.25 -9.02
N GLY A 103 -4.33 -6.67 -9.76
CA GLY A 103 -2.92 -6.46 -9.39
C GLY A 103 -2.52 -4.99 -9.22
N SER A 104 -3.04 -4.10 -10.07
CA SER A 104 -2.80 -2.66 -9.98
C SER A 104 -3.64 -1.98 -8.89
N GLY A 105 -4.66 -2.66 -8.35
CA GLY A 105 -5.45 -2.21 -7.21
C GLY A 105 -4.80 -2.45 -5.85
N VAL A 106 -3.61 -3.06 -5.81
CA VAL A 106 -2.92 -3.41 -4.55
C VAL A 106 -1.51 -2.80 -4.48
N MET A 107 -1.27 -1.99 -3.46
CA MET A 107 0.04 -1.45 -3.07
C MET A 107 0.58 -2.20 -1.85
N VAL A 108 1.90 -2.35 -1.75
CA VAL A 108 2.59 -2.99 -0.63
C VAL A 108 3.43 -1.97 0.11
N LEU A 109 3.29 -1.89 1.42
CA LEU A 109 3.98 -0.93 2.28
C LEU A 109 4.72 -1.67 3.41
N LEU A 110 6.04 -1.47 3.48
CA LEU A 110 6.87 -1.88 4.61
C LEU A 110 6.98 -0.75 5.62
N TYR A 111 6.39 -0.89 6.80
CA TYR A 111 6.49 0.09 7.87
C TYR A 111 7.63 -0.25 8.85
N GLY A 112 8.29 0.76 9.42
CA GLY A 112 9.38 0.60 10.39
C GLY A 112 10.77 0.40 9.78
N HIS A 113 10.95 0.60 8.47
CA HIS A 113 12.24 0.36 7.80
C HIS A 113 13.24 1.49 8.10
N GLU A 114 14.03 1.34 9.17
CA GLU A 114 14.90 2.39 9.72
C GLU A 114 16.02 2.88 8.80
N LYS A 115 16.35 2.13 7.73
CA LYS A 115 17.35 2.58 6.74
C LYS A 115 16.78 3.58 5.72
N SER A 116 15.46 3.81 5.72
CA SER A 116 14.77 4.84 4.91
C SER A 116 14.90 6.25 5.53
N ARG A 117 16.09 6.63 6.00
CA ARG A 117 16.30 7.91 6.73
C ARG A 117 16.48 9.12 5.83
N ASP A 118 16.78 8.91 4.56
CA ASP A 118 16.84 9.97 3.57
C ASP A 118 16.39 9.42 2.22
N ILE A 119 15.97 10.35 1.36
CA ILE A 119 15.72 10.22 -0.07
C ILE A 119 14.23 10.22 -0.44
N GLN A 120 13.91 11.17 -1.32
CA GLN A 120 12.75 11.24 -2.18
C GLN A 120 12.64 9.98 -3.07
N GLN A 121 12.36 8.83 -2.46
CA GLN A 121 12.21 7.53 -3.10
C GLN A 121 10.99 6.82 -2.54
N LEU A 122 10.48 5.83 -3.29
CA LEU A 122 9.35 5.02 -2.86
C LEU A 122 9.76 4.00 -1.80
N TYR A 123 10.96 3.43 -1.94
CA TYR A 123 11.52 2.46 -1.02
C TYR A 123 13.05 2.60 -0.92
N ASP A 124 13.68 2.02 0.09
CA ASP A 124 15.13 2.00 0.29
C ASP A 124 15.80 1.13 -0.78
N SER A 125 16.33 1.76 -1.84
CA SER A 125 17.01 1.07 -2.94
C SER A 125 18.29 0.35 -2.53
N THR A 126 18.84 0.64 -1.34
CA THR A 126 20.05 -0.02 -0.83
C THR A 126 19.70 -1.38 -0.25
N SER A 127 18.61 -1.47 0.52
CA SER A 127 18.15 -2.75 1.09
C SER A 127 17.34 -3.57 0.09
N PHE A 128 16.60 -2.92 -0.81
CA PHE A 128 15.82 -3.55 -1.88
C PHE A 128 16.51 -3.31 -3.23
N ASP A 129 17.77 -3.72 -3.32
CA ASP A 129 18.55 -3.60 -4.54
C ASP A 129 18.02 -4.53 -5.65
N ARG A 130 18.58 -4.36 -6.85
CA ARG A 130 18.21 -5.19 -8.01
C ARG A 130 18.43 -6.68 -7.73
N THR A 131 19.48 -7.03 -7.00
CA THR A 131 19.81 -8.43 -6.68
C THR A 131 18.74 -9.07 -5.80
N PHE A 132 18.29 -8.35 -4.76
CA PHE A 132 17.23 -8.78 -3.86
C PHE A 132 15.90 -8.89 -4.60
N LEU A 133 15.50 -7.84 -5.34
CA LEU A 133 14.23 -7.81 -6.06
C LEU A 133 14.16 -8.93 -7.13
N ASN A 134 15.25 -9.20 -7.86
CA ASN A 134 15.27 -10.28 -8.83
C ASN A 134 15.02 -11.68 -8.22
N LYS A 135 15.26 -11.86 -6.92
CA LYS A 135 14.95 -13.11 -6.20
C LYS A 135 13.51 -13.14 -5.67
N GLN A 136 12.78 -12.03 -5.75
CA GLN A 136 11.44 -11.82 -5.22
C GLN A 136 10.52 -11.29 -6.34
N THR A 137 10.23 -12.11 -7.34
CA THR A 137 9.56 -11.71 -8.59
C THR A 137 8.29 -10.89 -8.38
N ARG A 138 7.42 -11.27 -7.43
CA ARG A 138 6.18 -10.51 -7.19
C ARG A 138 6.44 -9.14 -6.57
N LEU A 139 7.38 -9.04 -5.62
CA LEU A 139 7.80 -7.76 -5.04
C LEU A 139 8.47 -6.88 -6.10
N HIS A 140 9.29 -7.47 -6.97
CA HIS A 140 9.92 -6.78 -8.09
C HIS A 140 8.87 -6.20 -9.04
N ASN A 141 7.83 -6.96 -9.38
CA ASN A 141 6.74 -6.47 -10.22
C ASN A 141 5.99 -5.30 -9.56
N LYS A 142 5.79 -5.34 -8.23
CA LYS A 142 5.23 -4.19 -7.48
C LYS A 142 6.17 -2.99 -7.53
N ALA A 143 7.47 -3.18 -7.35
CA ALA A 143 8.46 -2.10 -7.44
C ALA A 143 8.49 -1.46 -8.84
N LEU A 144 8.46 -2.26 -9.91
CA LEU A 144 8.39 -1.80 -11.30
C LEU A 144 7.10 -1.02 -11.58
N GLY A 145 5.98 -1.44 -11.00
CA GLY A 145 4.71 -0.72 -11.06
C GLY A 145 4.60 0.49 -10.12
N HIS A 146 5.66 0.85 -9.39
CA HIS A 146 5.63 1.89 -8.35
C HIS A 146 4.59 1.65 -7.24
N LEU A 147 4.32 0.38 -6.93
CA LEU A 147 3.35 -0.11 -5.94
C LEU A 147 4.03 -0.76 -4.73
N PHE A 148 5.33 -0.55 -4.51
CA PHE A 148 6.06 -1.02 -3.33
C PHE A 148 6.77 0.11 -2.62
N PHE A 149 6.42 0.33 -1.35
CA PHE A 149 6.95 1.41 -0.51
C PHE A 149 7.68 0.85 0.71
N SER A 150 8.72 1.54 1.16
CA SER A 150 9.31 1.32 2.50
C SER A 150 9.38 2.62 3.30
N VAL A 151 8.76 2.61 4.47
CA VAL A 151 8.52 3.75 5.34
C VAL A 151 9.21 3.50 6.68
N SER A 152 9.97 4.48 7.16
CA SER A 152 10.55 4.40 8.51
C SER A 152 9.50 4.74 9.58
N LYS A 153 8.95 5.96 9.55
CA LYS A 153 7.94 6.44 10.51
C LYS A 153 6.83 7.26 9.86
N SER A 154 7.14 8.00 8.79
CA SER A 154 6.18 8.82 8.06
C SER A 154 6.40 8.71 6.56
N LEU A 155 5.32 8.95 5.79
CA LEU A 155 5.41 9.05 4.33
C LEU A 155 6.14 10.33 3.92
N ASN A 156 7.10 10.21 3.01
CA ASN A 156 7.71 11.36 2.35
C ASN A 156 6.79 11.91 1.23
N ASP A 157 7.11 13.10 0.70
CA ASP A 157 6.24 13.77 -0.28
C ASP A 157 6.02 12.98 -1.58
N ILE A 158 7.02 12.21 -2.03
CA ILE A 158 6.89 11.36 -3.23
C ILE A 158 5.95 10.20 -2.95
N GLN A 159 6.07 9.55 -1.80
CA GLN A 159 5.17 8.47 -1.38
C GLN A 159 3.73 8.99 -1.23
N LYS A 160 3.55 10.15 -0.58
CA LYS A 160 2.22 10.81 -0.46
C LYS A 160 1.61 11.08 -1.84
N ARG A 161 2.38 11.70 -2.74
CA ARG A 161 1.95 11.98 -4.12
C ARG A 161 1.58 10.69 -4.84
N ARG A 162 2.44 9.67 -4.76
CA ARG A 162 2.24 8.38 -5.43
C ARG A 162 1.01 7.64 -4.94
N ILE A 163 0.71 7.67 -3.64
CA ILE A 163 -0.55 7.13 -3.08
C ILE A 163 -1.75 7.86 -3.69
N CYS A 164 -1.71 9.20 -3.74
CA CYS A 164 -2.84 9.97 -4.25
C CYS A 164 -3.06 9.79 -5.76
N ASP A 165 -1.99 9.76 -6.56
CA ASP A 165 -2.06 9.50 -8.00
C ASP A 165 -2.61 8.10 -8.28
N TRP A 166 -2.18 7.12 -7.50
CA TRP A 166 -2.71 5.76 -7.57
C TRP A 166 -4.19 5.67 -7.20
N ILE A 167 -4.61 6.38 -6.16
CA ILE A 167 -6.03 6.44 -5.75
C ILE A 167 -6.90 6.93 -6.90
N ARG A 168 -6.47 8.02 -7.56
CA ARG A 168 -7.14 8.62 -8.73
C ARG A 168 -7.10 7.75 -10.00
N GLY A 169 -6.32 6.68 -10.01
CA GLY A 169 -6.11 5.87 -11.22
C GLY A 169 -5.16 6.48 -12.25
N ASN A 170 -4.33 7.45 -11.85
CA ASN A 170 -3.36 8.14 -12.72
C ASN A 170 -1.98 7.44 -12.75
N LEU A 171 -1.94 6.11 -12.65
CA LEU A 171 -0.71 5.30 -12.69
C LEU A 171 -0.54 4.53 -14.00
#